data_AF-A0A2N7R0Y7-F1
#
_entry.id   AF-A0A2N7R0Y7-F1
#
_cell.length_a   1.000
_cell.length_b   1.000
_cell.length_c   1.000
_cell.angle_alpha   90.00
_cell.angle_beta   90.00
_cell.angle_gamma   90.00
#
_symmetry.space_group_name_H-M   'P 1'
#
loop_
_entity.id
_entity.type
_entity.pdbx_description
1 polymer ?
#
loop_
_entity_poly.entity_id
_entity_poly.type
_entity_poly.pdbx_seq_one_letter_code
_entity_poly.pdbx_strand_id
1 'polypeptide(L)'
;MTVRVNDVVGVAGFALPGNFVDVLVNTQGEPLRNATMQGPAISKIVLERIRVLAIAQEATRDDTKPKVVNAVTLELTPEQTEKLDLARSVGTLSLVLRNQVEDQPVNTEGATKSTLLDIKAASAVPAASGKRATPKIVQAPAPGLRVDVIKGLERSAQHF
;
A
#
# COMPACT_ATOMS: atom_id res chain seq x y z
N MET A 1 15.84 16.77 1.27
CA MET A 1 14.66 17.45 0.67
C MET A 1 13.92 18.22 1.76
N THR A 2 13.38 19.41 1.49
CA THR A 2 12.55 20.17 2.45
C THR A 2 11.07 20.02 2.08
N VAL A 3 10.24 19.67 3.06
CA VAL A 3 8.82 19.40 2.83
C VAL A 3 7.95 20.19 3.82
N ARG A 4 6.87 20.76 3.30
CA ARG A 4 5.82 21.40 4.08
C ARG A 4 4.89 20.32 4.61
N VAL A 5 4.67 20.33 5.91
CA VAL A 5 3.96 19.26 6.61
C VAL A 5 2.88 19.85 7.51
N ASN A 6 1.83 19.09 7.76
CA ASN A 6 0.81 19.47 8.72
C ASN A 6 1.16 18.88 10.09
N ASP A 7 1.03 19.68 11.14
CA ASP A 7 1.27 19.22 12.51
C ASP A 7 0.13 18.32 12.98
N VAL A 8 0.42 17.04 13.25
CA VAL A 8 -0.53 16.14 13.90
C VAL A 8 0.21 15.25 14.92
N VAL A 9 -0.21 15.37 16.19
CA VAL A 9 0.18 14.67 17.43
C VAL A 9 1.69 14.56 17.72
N GLY A 10 2.21 15.49 18.55
CA GLY A 10 3.54 15.40 19.17
C GLY A 10 4.59 16.42 18.70
N VAL A 11 4.27 17.25 17.70
CA VAL A 11 5.24 18.11 17.00
C VAL A 11 5.39 19.55 17.54
N ALA A 12 4.76 19.88 18.68
CA ALA A 12 4.82 21.23 19.27
C ALA A 12 6.19 21.61 19.88
N GLY A 13 7.31 21.06 19.38
CA GLY A 13 8.67 21.40 19.83
C GLY A 13 9.68 20.24 19.90
N PHE A 14 9.32 19.01 19.51
CA PHE A 14 10.15 17.82 19.74
C PHE A 14 10.77 17.16 18.50
N ALA A 15 10.41 17.58 17.28
CA ALA A 15 11.11 17.17 16.07
C ALA A 15 12.43 17.95 15.94
N LEU A 16 13.33 17.76 16.90
CA LEU A 16 14.64 18.40 16.92
C LEU A 16 15.50 17.83 15.78
N PRO A 17 16.39 18.64 15.18
CA PRO A 17 17.45 18.15 14.32
C PRO A 17 18.20 16.98 14.97
N GLY A 18 18.38 15.90 14.23
CA GLY A 18 19.02 14.67 14.70
C GLY A 18 18.05 13.56 15.10
N ASN A 19 16.76 13.85 15.32
CA ASN A 19 15.75 12.84 15.67
C ASN A 19 15.28 12.04 14.45
N PHE A 20 14.83 10.81 14.70
CA PHE A 20 14.14 9.98 13.72
C PHE A 20 12.62 10.19 13.75
N VAL A 21 12.01 10.30 12.56
CA VAL A 21 10.57 10.46 12.35
C VAL A 21 10.05 9.48 11.30
N ASP A 22 8.78 9.15 11.41
CA ASP A 22 8.01 8.47 10.38
C ASP A 22 7.15 9.49 9.62
N VAL A 23 7.01 9.29 8.31
CA VAL A 23 6.20 10.15 7.45
C VAL A 23 4.95 9.40 7.04
N LEU A 24 3.81 9.95 7.44
CA LEU A 24 2.50 9.42 7.10
C LEU A 24 1.90 10.24 5.97
N VAL A 25 1.22 9.57 5.05
CA VAL A 25 0.34 10.19 4.07
C VAL A 25 -1.09 9.86 4.43
N ASN A 26 -1.94 10.87 4.45
CA ASN A 26 -3.38 10.71 4.50
C ASN A 26 -3.95 11.07 3.13
N THR A 27 -4.48 10.08 2.42
CA THR A 27 -5.17 10.29 1.16
C THR A 27 -6.66 10.46 1.43
N GLN A 28 -7.23 11.53 0.90
CA GLN A 28 -8.68 11.67 0.87
C GLN A 28 -9.20 10.83 -0.28
N GLY A 29 -10.30 10.11 -0.06
CA GLY A 29 -10.90 9.29 -1.09
C GLY A 29 -11.33 10.13 -2.29
N GLU A 30 -10.70 9.91 -3.44
CA GLU A 30 -11.14 10.49 -4.70
C GLU A 30 -12.58 10.01 -5.00
N PRO A 31 -13.46 10.89 -5.52
CA PRO A 31 -14.77 10.48 -5.98
C PRO A 31 -14.59 9.58 -7.20
N LEU A 32 -14.94 8.30 -7.06
CA LEU A 32 -14.94 7.37 -8.19
C LEU A 32 -16.01 7.85 -9.18
N ARG A 33 -15.63 8.06 -10.45
CA ARG A 33 -16.45 8.72 -11.48
C ARG A 33 -17.89 8.16 -11.68
N ASN A 34 -18.19 6.98 -11.14
CA ASN A 34 -19.51 6.33 -11.23
C ASN A 34 -20.04 5.79 -9.89
N ALA A 35 -19.51 6.22 -8.74
CA ALA A 35 -20.03 5.82 -7.43
C ALA A 35 -20.37 7.06 -6.60
N THR A 36 -21.59 7.11 -6.05
CA THR A 36 -22.03 8.07 -5.02
C THR A 36 -21.23 7.93 -3.71
N MET A 37 -20.22 7.06 -3.67
CA MET A 37 -19.35 6.80 -2.54
C MET A 37 -17.94 7.30 -2.86
N GLN A 38 -17.46 8.23 -2.04
CA GLN A 38 -16.05 8.61 -1.97
C GLN A 38 -15.21 7.35 -1.71
N GLY A 39 -14.05 7.22 -2.35
CA GLY A 39 -13.10 6.14 -2.03
C GLY A 39 -12.78 6.11 -0.53
N PRO A 40 -12.35 4.97 0.04
CA PRO A 40 -11.93 4.95 1.43
C PRO A 40 -10.72 5.88 1.59
N ALA A 41 -10.83 6.85 2.52
CA ALA A 41 -9.65 7.60 2.95
C ALA A 41 -8.69 6.63 3.65
N ILE A 42 -7.41 6.66 3.26
CA ILE A 42 -6.38 5.76 3.78
C ILE A 42 -5.25 6.59 4.36
N SER A 43 -4.85 6.27 5.58
CA SER A 43 -3.63 6.78 6.20
C SER A 43 -2.58 5.68 6.26
N LYS A 44 -1.41 5.91 5.66
CA LYS A 44 -0.33 4.93 5.61
C LYS A 44 1.03 5.57 5.85
N ILE A 45 1.95 4.83 6.44
CA ILE A 45 3.36 5.23 6.57
C ILE A 45 4.03 5.05 5.20
N VAL A 46 4.61 6.13 4.67
CA VAL A 46 5.32 6.14 3.38
C VAL A 46 6.80 5.93 3.58
N LEU A 47 7.36 6.62 4.57
CA LEU A 47 8.76 6.54 4.93
C LEU A 47 8.88 6.30 6.42
N GLU A 48 9.80 5.41 6.75
CA GLU A 48 10.09 5.01 8.12
C GLU A 48 11.49 5.47 8.52
N ARG A 49 11.64 5.87 9.78
CA ARG A 49 12.93 6.17 10.44
C ARG A 49 13.80 7.13 9.63
N ILE A 50 13.21 8.24 9.22
CA ILE A 50 13.89 9.30 8.49
C ILE A 50 14.51 10.27 9.47
N ARG A 51 15.78 10.64 9.25
CA ARG A 51 16.47 11.62 10.10
C ARG A 51 16.06 13.03 9.73
N VAL A 52 15.78 13.83 10.74
CA VAL A 52 15.55 15.28 10.58
C VAL A 52 16.88 16.01 10.57
N LEU A 53 17.12 16.81 9.54
CA LEU A 53 18.31 17.66 9.41
C LEU A 53 18.09 19.06 9.96
N ALA A 54 16.92 19.64 9.69
CA ALA A 54 16.59 21.00 10.11
C ALA A 54 15.07 21.21 10.19
N ILE A 55 14.66 22.15 11.02
CA ILE A 55 13.30 22.67 11.11
C ILE A 55 13.32 24.16 10.82
N ALA A 56 12.34 24.63 10.06
CA ALA A 56 12.17 26.04 9.72
C ALA A 56 10.70 26.42 9.89
N GLN A 57 10.46 27.58 10.50
CA GLN A 57 9.13 28.18 10.56
C GLN A 57 9.08 29.32 9.55
N GLU A 58 8.31 29.14 8.49
CA GLU A 58 8.02 30.19 7.53
C GLU A 58 6.80 30.97 8.05
N ALA A 59 7.03 32.19 8.51
CA ALA A 59 5.95 33.13 8.79
C ALA A 59 5.56 33.83 7.48
N THR A 60 4.40 33.47 6.90
CA THR A 60 3.83 34.31 5.84
C THR A 60 3.18 35.52 6.48
N ARG A 61 3.63 36.72 6.10
CA ARG A 61 3.07 37.99 6.56
C ARG A 61 1.97 38.41 5.60
N ASP A 62 0.83 37.74 5.67
CA ASP A 62 -0.40 38.28 5.11
C ASP A 62 -0.98 39.27 6.13
N ASP A 63 -1.17 40.53 5.72
CA ASP A 63 -1.55 41.69 6.55
C ASP A 63 -2.86 41.52 7.34
N THR A 64 -3.56 40.39 7.21
CA THR A 64 -4.81 40.11 7.93
C THR A 64 -4.71 38.95 8.93
N LYS A 65 -3.81 37.97 8.76
CA LYS A 65 -3.52 36.89 9.75
C LYS A 65 -2.13 36.28 9.50
N PRO A 66 -1.16 36.38 10.42
CA PRO A 66 0.10 35.66 10.29
C PRO A 66 -0.14 34.15 10.34
N LYS A 67 0.13 33.45 9.23
CA LYS A 67 0.07 31.98 9.18
C LYS A 67 1.50 31.45 9.30
N VAL A 68 1.83 30.89 10.46
CA VAL A 68 3.09 30.18 10.66
C VAL A 68 2.96 28.80 10.01
N VAL A 69 3.87 28.48 9.11
CA VAL A 69 3.95 27.15 8.49
C VAL A 69 5.27 26.50 8.88
N ASN A 70 5.20 25.24 9.30
CA ASN A 70 6.38 24.46 9.64
C ASN A 70 6.89 23.72 8.40
N ALA A 71 8.18 23.87 8.13
CA ALA A 71 8.92 23.16 7.09
C ALA A 71 10.02 22.33 7.76
N VAL A 72 10.17 21.08 7.31
CA VAL A 72 11.15 20.15 7.86
C VAL A 72 12.07 19.66 6.73
N THR A 73 13.37 19.67 6.99
CA THR A 73 14.38 19.13 6.08
C THR A 73 14.77 17.73 6.53
N LEU A 74 14.61 16.77 5.63
CA LEU A 74 14.81 15.35 5.89
C LEU A 74 16.03 14.80 5.13
N GLU A 75 16.75 13.89 5.78
CA GLU A 75 17.81 13.07 5.16
C GLU A 75 17.17 11.91 4.41
N LEU A 76 17.21 11.95 3.09
CA LEU A 76 16.53 10.98 2.22
C LEU A 76 17.48 10.45 1.16
N THR A 77 17.29 9.19 0.77
CA THR A 77 17.87 8.64 -0.47
C THR A 77 17.07 9.13 -1.70
N PRO A 78 17.62 9.01 -2.93
CA PRO A 78 16.89 9.35 -4.15
C PRO A 78 15.55 8.62 -4.28
N GLU A 79 15.52 7.31 -4.04
CA GLU A 79 14.30 6.50 -4.09
C GLU A 79 13.24 6.94 -3.06
N GLN A 80 13.68 7.35 -1.86
CA GLN A 80 12.77 7.87 -0.84
C GLN A 80 12.23 9.26 -1.21
N THR A 81 13.05 10.07 -1.87
CA THR A 81 12.67 11.41 -2.35
C THR A 81 11.55 11.31 -3.38
N GLU A 82 11.66 10.38 -4.34
CA GLU A 82 10.62 10.13 -5.34
C GLU A 82 9.30 9.68 -4.70
N LYS A 83 9.37 8.74 -3.74
CA LYS A 83 8.18 8.28 -2.99
C LYS A 83 7.53 9.41 -2.20
N LEU A 84 8.33 10.25 -1.56
CA LEU A 84 7.83 11.37 -0.77
C LEU A 84 7.20 12.46 -1.64
N ASP A 85 7.77 12.74 -2.80
CA ASP A 85 7.23 13.71 -3.75
C ASP A 85 5.87 13.25 -4.29
N LEU A 86 5.76 11.96 -4.67
CA LEU A 86 4.47 11.36 -5.03
C LEU A 86 3.48 11.44 -3.88
N ALA A 87 3.88 11.05 -2.67
CA ALA A 87 3.03 11.10 -1.48
C ALA A 87 2.49 12.51 -1.19
N ARG A 88 3.32 13.54 -1.43
CA ARG A 88 2.91 14.95 -1.31
C ARG A 88 1.82 15.33 -2.31
N SER A 89 1.86 14.79 -3.53
CA SER A 89 0.87 15.09 -4.56
C SER A 89 -0.49 14.42 -4.32
N VAL A 90 -0.50 13.24 -3.69
CA VAL A 90 -1.72 12.42 -3.51
C VAL A 90 -2.47 12.71 -2.22
N GLY A 91 -1.86 13.40 -1.26
CA GLY A 91 -2.47 13.56 0.05
C GLY A 91 -1.75 14.57 0.96
N THR A 92 -2.21 14.62 2.21
CA THR A 92 -1.58 15.45 3.24
C THR A 92 -0.54 14.64 4.00
N LEU A 93 0.63 15.25 4.21
CA LEU A 93 1.73 14.65 4.95
C LEU A 93 1.70 15.07 6.42
N SER A 94 1.89 14.07 7.29
CA SER A 94 2.05 14.25 8.73
C SER A 94 3.33 13.57 9.19
N LEU A 95 4.04 14.18 10.14
CA LEU A 95 5.23 13.60 10.75
C LEU A 95 4.90 13.06 12.13
N VAL A 96 5.40 11.86 12.42
CA VAL A 96 5.26 11.22 13.72
C VAL A 96 6.66 10.95 14.28
N LEU A 97 6.87 11.32 15.54
CA LEU A 97 8.14 11.08 16.22
C LEU A 97 8.27 9.59 16.54
N ARG A 98 9.37 8.97 16.09
CA ARG A 98 9.68 7.57 16.40
C ARG A 98 10.49 7.51 17.70
N ASN A 99 10.37 6.40 18.41
CA ASN A 99 11.25 6.12 19.55
C ASN A 99 12.71 6.03 19.05
N GLN A 100 13.62 6.79 19.65
CA GLN A 100 15.02 6.88 19.19
C GLN A 100 15.81 5.59 19.44
N VAL A 101 15.35 4.76 20.38
CA VAL A 101 16.04 3.54 20.82
C VAL A 101 15.59 2.31 20.03
N GLU A 102 14.45 2.39 19.35
CA GLU A 102 13.84 1.25 18.67
C GLU A 102 14.15 1.26 17.17
N ASP A 103 14.72 0.16 16.68
CA ASP A 103 15.17 -0.01 15.29
C ASP A 103 14.34 -1.07 14.53
N GLN A 104 13.23 -1.53 15.12
CA GLN A 104 12.40 -2.55 14.46
C GLN A 104 11.56 -1.92 13.35
N PRO A 105 11.61 -2.46 12.11
CA PRO A 105 10.75 -2.01 11.03
C PRO A 105 9.29 -2.36 11.36
N VAL A 106 8.38 -1.40 11.20
CA VAL A 106 6.97 -1.58 11.56
C VAL A 106 6.16 -1.70 10.28
N ASN A 107 5.85 -2.93 9.88
CA ASN A 107 4.99 -3.13 8.72
C ASN A 107 3.53 -2.86 9.12
N THR A 108 2.98 -1.73 8.66
CA THR A 108 1.57 -1.39 8.84
C THR A 108 0.82 -1.51 7.51
N GLU A 109 -0.37 -2.11 7.54
CA GLU A 109 -1.23 -2.17 6.35
C GLU A 109 -1.84 -0.80 5.98
N GLY A 110 -1.71 0.18 6.88
CA GLY A 110 -2.41 1.45 6.81
C GLY A 110 -3.80 1.36 7.43
N ALA A 111 -4.31 2.49 7.89
CA ALA A 111 -5.62 2.59 8.52
C ALA A 111 -6.61 3.27 7.57
N THR A 112 -7.78 2.66 7.39
CA THR A 112 -8.91 3.26 6.66
C THR A 112 -10.00 3.71 7.64
N LYS A 113 -10.89 4.58 7.20
CA LYS A 113 -12.04 5.00 8.03
C LYS A 113 -12.85 3.80 8.56
N SER A 114 -12.99 2.74 7.76
CA SER A 114 -13.73 1.54 8.15
C SER A 114 -13.00 0.70 9.20
N THR A 115 -11.66 0.59 9.11
CA THR A 115 -10.85 -0.14 10.11
C THR A 115 -10.69 0.64 11.41
N LEU A 116 -10.70 1.99 11.35
CA LEU A 116 -10.60 2.84 12.55
C LEU A 116 -11.89 2.93 13.36
N LEU A 117 -13.05 2.89 12.69
CA LEU A 117 -14.36 3.05 13.33
C LEU A 117 -15.03 1.71 13.67
N ASP A 118 -14.31 0.59 13.52
CA ASP A 118 -14.84 -0.77 13.66
C ASP A 118 -16.14 -1.00 12.85
N ILE A 119 -16.35 -0.22 11.79
CA ILE A 119 -17.42 -0.43 10.83
C ILE A 119 -16.95 -1.56 9.94
N LYS A 120 -17.10 -2.77 10.47
CA LYS A 120 -16.85 -4.04 9.81
C LYS A 120 -17.58 -4.07 8.47
N ALA A 121 -16.89 -3.66 7.41
CA ALA A 121 -17.15 -4.21 6.09
C ALA A 121 -16.71 -5.66 6.18
N ALA A 122 -17.66 -6.53 6.51
CA ALA A 122 -17.53 -7.97 6.42
C ALA A 122 -17.25 -8.36 4.96
N SER A 123 -16.00 -8.23 4.51
CA SER A 123 -15.56 -8.64 3.17
C SER A 123 -14.04 -8.82 3.10
N ALA A 124 -13.46 -9.45 4.11
CA ALA A 124 -12.29 -10.28 3.89
C ALA A 124 -12.74 -11.72 4.11
N VAL A 125 -13.36 -12.30 3.08
CA VAL A 125 -13.20 -13.75 2.90
C VAL A 125 -11.69 -13.99 2.96
N PRO A 126 -11.20 -14.88 3.83
CA PRO A 126 -9.82 -15.31 3.73
C PRO A 126 -9.65 -15.76 2.29
N ALA A 127 -8.71 -15.14 1.58
CA ALA A 127 -8.23 -15.68 0.33
C ALA A 127 -7.96 -17.15 0.64
N ALA A 128 -8.82 -18.02 0.09
CA ALA A 128 -8.65 -19.43 0.23
C ALA A 128 -7.21 -19.69 -0.23
N SER A 129 -6.34 -20.02 0.71
CA SER A 129 -5.19 -20.84 0.46
C SER A 129 -5.74 -22.20 0.02
N GLY A 130 -6.32 -22.22 -1.18
CA GLY A 130 -6.41 -23.40 -1.98
C GLY A 130 -4.97 -23.78 -2.18
N LYS A 131 -4.52 -24.77 -1.41
CA LYS A 131 -3.54 -25.71 -1.90
C LYS A 131 -4.02 -26.02 -3.31
N ARG A 132 -3.32 -25.50 -4.31
CA ARG A 132 -3.55 -25.85 -5.70
C ARG A 132 -3.29 -27.34 -5.74
N ALA A 133 -4.36 -28.11 -5.57
CA ALA A 133 -4.36 -29.51 -5.91
C ALA A 133 -3.89 -29.51 -7.35
N THR A 134 -2.66 -29.99 -7.56
CA THR A 134 -2.23 -30.41 -8.88
C THR A 134 -3.38 -31.20 -9.45
N PRO A 135 -3.98 -30.81 -10.59
CA PRO A 135 -4.92 -31.71 -11.23
C PRO A 135 -4.09 -32.98 -11.49
N LYS A 136 -4.42 -34.07 -10.77
CA LYS A 136 -4.07 -35.40 -11.26
C LYS A 136 -4.80 -35.46 -12.58
N ILE A 137 -4.05 -35.24 -13.66
CA ILE A 137 -4.45 -35.66 -14.99
C ILE A 137 -4.65 -37.15 -14.83
N VAL A 138 -5.89 -37.57 -14.60
CA VAL A 138 -6.29 -38.94 -14.86
C VAL A 138 -6.19 -39.03 -16.37
N GLN A 139 -5.04 -39.52 -16.84
CA GLN A 139 -4.87 -39.93 -18.22
C GLN A 139 -6.05 -40.85 -18.55
N ALA A 140 -6.97 -40.35 -19.38
CA ALA A 140 -7.83 -41.24 -20.13
C ALA A 140 -6.90 -42.21 -20.90
N PRO A 141 -7.15 -43.52 -20.90
CA PRO A 141 -6.34 -44.44 -21.66
C PRO A 141 -6.38 -44.00 -23.13
N ALA A 142 -5.21 -43.92 -23.74
CA ALA A 142 -5.05 -43.54 -25.14
C ALA A 142 -5.99 -44.40 -26.02
N PRO A 143 -6.67 -43.83 -27.03
CA PRO A 143 -7.32 -44.64 -28.04
C PRO A 143 -6.22 -45.37 -28.82
N GLY A 144 -6.01 -46.64 -28.49
CA GLY A 144 -5.18 -47.55 -29.28
C GLY A 144 -5.70 -47.58 -30.72
N LEU A 145 -4.76 -47.52 -31.66
CA LEU A 145 -5.01 -47.56 -33.09
C LEU A 145 -5.76 -48.87 -33.43
N ARG A 146 -7.06 -48.80 -33.72
CA ARG A 146 -7.81 -49.93 -34.26
C ARG A 146 -7.66 -49.93 -35.77
N VAL A 147 -7.14 -51.02 -36.30
CA VAL A 147 -7.08 -51.27 -37.75
C VAL A 147 -8.19 -52.28 -38.06
N ASP A 148 -9.25 -51.83 -38.74
CA ASP A 148 -10.27 -52.72 -39.26
C ASP A 148 -9.79 -53.33 -40.58
N VAL A 149 -9.58 -54.65 -40.60
CA VAL A 149 -9.27 -55.40 -41.82
C VAL A 149 -10.58 -55.92 -42.40
N ILE A 150 -11.00 -55.34 -43.53
CA ILE A 150 -12.17 -55.80 -44.27
C ILE A 150 -11.71 -56.86 -45.27
N LYS A 151 -12.08 -58.13 -45.05
CA LYS A 151 -11.99 -59.19 -46.05
C LYS A 151 -13.41 -59.64 -46.41
N GLY A 152 -13.92 -59.15 -47.54
CA GLY A 152 -15.26 -59.50 -48.02
C GLY A 152 -16.38 -58.88 -47.19
N LEU A 153 -17.51 -59.59 -47.09
CA LEU A 153 -18.77 -59.08 -46.53
C LEU A 153 -18.90 -59.16 -45.00
N GLU A 154 -17.87 -59.63 -44.27
CA GLU A 154 -17.91 -59.69 -42.81
C GLU A 154 -16.76 -58.93 -42.15
N ARG A 155 -17.07 -58.19 -41.07
CA ARG A 155 -16.13 -57.38 -40.28
C ARG A 155 -15.82 -58.09 -38.96
N SER A 156 -14.54 -58.28 -38.64
CA SER A 156 -14.11 -58.80 -37.33
C SER A 156 -12.95 -57.97 -36.78
N ALA A 157 -13.07 -57.55 -35.52
CA ALA A 157 -12.10 -56.73 -34.82
C ALA A 157 -11.21 -57.60 -33.93
N GLN A 158 -9.89 -57.59 -34.15
CA GLN A 158 -8.92 -58.25 -33.28
C GLN A 158 -8.11 -57.23 -32.50
N HIS A 159 -7.96 -57.48 -31.20
CA HIS A 159 -7.01 -56.78 -30.32
C HIS A 159 -5.67 -57.52 -30.38
N PHE A 160 -4.58 -56.78 -30.58
CA PHE A 160 -3.21 -57.24 -30.39
C PHE A 160 -2.58 -56.48 -29.24
#